data_AF-M5U980-F1
#
_entry.id   AF-M5U980-F1
#
_cell.length_a   1.000
_cell.length_b   1.000
_cell.length_c   1.000
_cell.angle_alpha   90.00
_cell.angle_beta   90.00
_cell.angle_gamma   90.00
#
_symmetry.space_group_name_H-M   'P 1'
#
loop_
_entity.id
_entity.type
_entity.pdbx_description
1 polymer ?
#
loop_
_entity_poly.entity_id
_entity_poly.type
_entity_poly.pdbx_seq_one_letter_code
_entity_poly.pdbx_strand_id
1 'polypeptide(L)'
;MWKSSNPLMRYEAELIEEAGVELDGRHMLRFIPIELEQQLAEAELEFASMSGHESEAEIALTVFRCITTDGGYEFRIADQRYRPTNEPQ
;
A
#
# COMPACT_ATOMS: atom_id res chain seq x y z
N MET A 1 13.27 9.82 -6.69
CA MET A 1 12.33 8.68 -6.69
C MET A 1 11.08 8.93 -7.54
N TRP A 2 11.18 9.70 -8.66
CA TRP A 2 10.05 9.96 -9.58
C TRP A 2 10.21 9.29 -10.97
N LYS A 3 11.43 8.93 -11.33
CA LYS A 3 11.78 8.36 -12.65
C LYS A 3 11.94 6.84 -12.64
N SER A 4 11.73 6.19 -11.50
CA SER A 4 11.91 4.75 -11.37
C SER A 4 10.64 4.07 -11.87
N SER A 5 10.75 3.19 -12.86
CA SER A 5 9.62 2.37 -13.32
C SER A 5 9.09 1.55 -12.14
N ASN A 6 7.93 1.93 -11.61
CA ASN A 6 7.24 1.15 -10.59
C ASN A 6 6.43 0.05 -11.30
N PRO A 7 6.52 -1.23 -10.90
CA PRO A 7 5.73 -2.31 -11.48
C PRO A 7 4.21 -2.05 -11.47
N LEU A 8 3.72 -1.15 -10.62
CA LEU A 8 2.32 -0.75 -10.56
C LEU A 8 1.93 0.32 -11.60
N MET A 9 2.88 0.98 -12.26
CA MET A 9 2.58 2.09 -13.19
C MET A 9 1.65 1.69 -14.33
N ARG A 10 1.76 0.45 -14.83
CA ARG A 10 0.88 -0.03 -15.90
C ARG A 10 -0.56 -0.20 -15.41
N TYR A 11 -0.73 -0.74 -14.21
CA TYR A 11 -2.04 -0.94 -13.61
C TYR A 11 -2.71 0.41 -13.27
N GLU A 12 -1.91 1.37 -12.81
CA GLU A 12 -2.36 2.75 -12.57
C GLU A 12 -2.78 3.43 -13.88
N ALA A 13 -2.03 3.24 -14.97
CA ALA A 13 -2.38 3.80 -16.27
C ALA A 13 -3.70 3.21 -16.80
N GLU A 14 -3.87 1.89 -16.70
CA GLU A 14 -5.12 1.21 -17.07
C GLU A 14 -6.31 1.74 -16.26
N LEU A 15 -6.17 1.91 -14.95
CA LEU A 15 -7.22 2.43 -14.08
C LEU A 15 -7.62 3.87 -14.43
N ILE A 16 -6.65 4.72 -14.76
CA ILE A 16 -6.89 6.14 -15.07
C ILE A 16 -7.47 6.29 -16.48
N GLU A 17 -7.06 5.44 -17.44
CA GLU A 17 -7.67 5.35 -18.76
C GLU A 17 -9.13 4.88 -18.67
N GLU A 18 -9.44 3.87 -17.83
CA GLU A 18 -10.83 3.44 -17.57
C GLU A 18 -11.69 4.56 -16.96
N ALA A 19 -11.10 5.44 -16.15
CA ALA A 19 -11.75 6.63 -15.64
C ALA A 19 -11.93 7.75 -16.69
N GLY A 20 -11.50 7.53 -17.94
CA GLY A 20 -11.65 8.45 -19.07
C GLY A 20 -10.63 9.59 -19.10
N VAL A 21 -9.50 9.45 -18.41
CA VAL A 21 -8.47 10.49 -18.34
C VAL A 21 -7.31 10.16 -19.27
N GLU A 22 -7.04 11.06 -20.22
CA GLU A 22 -5.92 10.91 -21.16
C GLU A 22 -4.57 11.23 -20.48
N LEU A 23 -3.62 10.30 -20.56
CA LEU A 23 -2.35 10.36 -19.85
C LEU A 23 -1.18 10.93 -20.68
N ASP A 24 -1.34 11.06 -22.00
CA ASP A 24 -0.23 11.47 -22.89
C ASP A 24 0.24 12.90 -22.60
N GLY A 25 1.57 13.09 -22.54
CA GLY A 25 2.20 14.36 -22.20
C GLY A 25 1.98 14.87 -20.76
N ARG A 26 1.33 14.10 -19.87
CA ARG A 26 1.03 14.51 -18.49
C ARG A 26 1.98 13.89 -17.48
N HIS A 27 2.31 14.68 -16.46
CA HIS A 27 3.01 14.19 -15.27
C HIS A 27 1.99 13.67 -14.26
N MET A 28 2.10 12.39 -13.90
CA MET A 28 1.24 11.77 -12.91
C MET A 28 1.79 12.01 -11.50
N LEU A 29 1.11 12.89 -10.74
CA LEU A 29 1.36 13.11 -9.31
C LEU A 29 0.42 12.21 -8.51
N ARG A 30 0.99 11.30 -7.72
CA ARG A 30 0.22 10.44 -6.82
C ARG A 30 0.14 11.10 -5.46
N PHE A 31 -1.04 11.60 -5.11
CA PHE A 31 -1.33 12.08 -3.77
C PHE A 31 -1.99 10.95 -2.99
N ILE A 32 -1.38 10.54 -1.89
CA ILE A 32 -2.02 9.64 -0.93
C ILE A 32 -2.69 10.53 0.11
N PRO A 33 -4.03 10.47 0.25
CA PRO A 33 -4.73 11.22 1.29
C PRO A 33 -4.21 10.82 2.67
N ILE A 34 -4.10 11.78 3.59
CA ILE A 34 -3.62 11.49 4.95
C ILE A 34 -4.54 10.53 5.69
N GLU A 35 -5.84 10.59 5.38
CA GLU A 35 -6.86 9.69 5.92
C GLU A 35 -6.60 8.25 5.46
N LEU A 36 -6.18 8.07 4.20
CA LEU A 36 -5.82 6.75 3.68
C LEU A 36 -4.53 6.24 4.34
N GLU A 37 -3.53 7.09 4.55
CA GLU A 37 -2.30 6.69 5.27
C GLU A 37 -2.61 6.22 6.69
N GLN A 38 -3.50 6.93 7.42
CA GLN A 38 -3.94 6.53 8.75
C GLN A 38 -4.67 5.18 8.74
N GLN A 39 -5.62 4.99 7.81
CA GLN A 39 -6.35 3.72 7.67
C GLN A 39 -5.41 2.54 7.39
N LEU A 40 -4.41 2.75 6.53
CA LEU A 40 -3.43 1.70 6.21
C LEU A 40 -2.53 1.37 7.40
N ALA A 41 -2.12 2.38 8.18
CA ALA A 41 -1.31 2.19 9.39
C ALA A 41 -2.09 1.45 10.49
N GLU A 42 -3.37 1.80 10.69
CA GLU A 42 -4.24 1.11 11.64
C GLU A 42 -4.42 -0.37 11.27
N ALA A 43 -4.70 -0.65 9.99
CA ALA A 43 -4.82 -2.03 9.49
C ALA A 43 -3.50 -2.81 9.62
N GLU A 44 -2.36 -2.16 9.38
CA GLU A 44 -1.01 -2.73 9.52
C GLU A 44 -0.72 -3.20 10.95
N LEU A 45 -0.99 -2.33 11.92
CA LEU A 45 -0.86 -2.61 13.36
C LEU A 45 -1.80 -3.71 13.83
N GLU A 46 -3.07 -3.65 13.41
CA GLU A 46 -4.07 -4.66 13.78
C GLU A 46 -3.63 -6.05 13.32
N PHE A 47 -3.19 -6.18 12.07
CA PHE A 47 -2.73 -7.45 11.53
C PHE A 47 -1.44 -7.94 12.18
N ALA A 48 -0.52 -7.04 12.52
CA ALA A 48 0.70 -7.37 13.25
C ALA A 48 0.37 -7.92 14.64
N SER A 49 -0.54 -7.27 15.36
CA SER A 49 -1.01 -7.70 16.68
C SER A 49 -1.66 -9.08 16.64
N MET A 50 -2.52 -9.33 15.64
CA MET A 50 -3.11 -10.65 15.41
C MET A 50 -2.07 -11.74 15.10
N SER A 51 -0.93 -11.35 14.52
CA SER A 51 0.19 -12.24 14.20
C SER A 51 1.19 -12.40 15.36
N GLY A 52 0.94 -11.75 16.51
CA GLY A 52 1.76 -11.84 17.72
C GLY A 52 2.87 -10.81 17.83
N HIS A 53 2.84 -9.75 17.00
CA HIS A 53 3.79 -8.65 17.03
C HIS A 53 3.12 -7.40 17.63
N GLU A 54 3.66 -6.87 18.73
CA GLU A 54 3.03 -5.76 19.47
C GLU A 54 3.55 -4.39 19.03
N SER A 55 4.62 -4.34 18.22
CA SER A 55 5.24 -3.09 17.79
C SER A 55 5.39 -2.96 16.27
N GLU A 56 5.04 -1.79 15.74
CA GLU A 56 5.35 -1.38 14.35
C GLU A 56 6.85 -1.52 14.02
N ALA A 57 7.73 -1.35 15.01
CA ALA A 57 9.17 -1.46 14.81
C ALA A 57 9.59 -2.87 14.36
N GLU A 58 8.79 -3.88 14.65
CA GLU A 58 9.00 -5.26 14.22
C GLU A 58 8.61 -5.47 12.76
N ILE A 59 7.83 -4.56 12.17
CA ILE A 59 7.36 -4.67 10.79
C ILE A 59 8.49 -4.23 9.84
N ALA A 60 8.81 -5.11 8.89
CA ALA A 60 9.79 -4.83 7.84
C ALA A 60 9.11 -4.34 6.56
N LEU A 61 7.97 -4.93 6.21
CA LEU A 61 7.23 -4.64 5.00
C LEU A 61 5.79 -5.12 5.14
N THR A 62 4.83 -4.31 4.72
CA THR A 62 3.44 -4.72 4.50
C THR A 62 3.07 -4.54 3.04
N VAL A 63 2.43 -5.56 2.48
CA VAL A 63 1.89 -5.55 1.11
C VAL A 63 0.38 -5.43 1.19
N PHE A 64 -0.14 -4.32 0.70
CA PHE A 64 -1.57 -4.08 0.59
C PHE A 64 -2.07 -4.52 -0.80
N ARG A 65 -3.22 -5.18 -0.83
CA ARG A 65 -3.99 -5.47 -2.03
C ARG A 65 -5.18 -4.53 -2.08
N CYS A 66 -5.30 -3.80 -3.18
CA CYS A 66 -6.51 -3.08 -3.53
C CYS A 66 -7.52 -4.06 -4.14
N ILE A 67 -8.72 -4.13 -3.58
CA ILE A 67 -9.83 -4.92 -4.10
C ILE A 67 -10.98 -4.00 -4.51
N THR A 68 -11.65 -4.34 -5.60
CA THR A 68 -12.86 -3.65 -6.03
C THR A 68 -14.05 -4.14 -5.22
N THR A 69 -14.91 -3.22 -4.80
CA THR A 69 -16.17 -3.47 -4.08
C THR A 69 -17.30 -2.74 -4.80
N ASP A 70 -18.56 -3.06 -4.47
CA ASP A 70 -19.73 -2.43 -5.11
C ASP A 70 -19.77 -0.89 -4.94
N GLY A 71 -19.03 -0.34 -3.96
CA GLY A 71 -18.96 1.09 -3.65
C GLY A 71 -17.63 1.76 -3.96
N GLY A 72 -16.67 1.08 -4.59
CA GLY A 72 -15.35 1.63 -4.91
C GLY A 72 -14.22 0.64 -4.64
N TYR A 73 -13.19 1.06 -3.90
CA TYR A 73 -12.00 0.27 -3.64
C TYR A 73 -11.72 0.15 -2.15
N GLU A 74 -11.26 -1.02 -1.72
CA GLU A 74 -10.86 -1.30 -0.35
C GLU A 74 -9.42 -1.86 -0.34
N PHE A 75 -8.60 -1.45 0.62
CA PHE A 75 -7.26 -1.98 0.80
C PHE A 75 -7.26 -3.02 1.91
N ARG A 76 -6.70 -4.21 1.61
CA ARG A 76 -6.52 -5.30 2.58
C ARG A 76 -5.08 -5.76 2.62
N ILE A 77 -4.63 -6.29 3.75
CA ILE A 77 -3.27 -6.84 3.87
C ILE A 77 -3.22 -8.19 3.14
N ALA A 78 -2.25 -8.32 2.24
CA ALA A 78 -2.00 -9.53 1.47
C ALA A 78 -0.79 -10.32 1.98
N ASP A 79 0.23 -9.62 2.48
CA ASP A 79 1.42 -10.20 3.11
C ASP A 79 1.99 -9.18 4.10
N GLN A 80 2.54 -9.66 5.21
CA GLN A 80 3.29 -8.83 6.16
C GLN A 80 4.54 -9.58 6.58
N ARG A 81 5.69 -8.90 6.51
CA ARG A 81 7.00 -9.43 6.86
C ARG A 81 7.55 -8.70 8.06
N TYR A 82 8.15 -9.46 8.95
CA TYR A 82 8.71 -8.96 10.18
C TYR A 82 10.24 -9.01 10.16
N ARG A 83 10.85 -8.11 10.92
CA ARG A 83 12.28 -8.09 11.14
C ARG A 83 12.65 -9.27 12.03
N PRO A 84 13.79 -9.94 11.78
CA PRO A 84 14.28 -10.93 12.72
C PRO A 84 14.56 -10.24 14.07
N THR A 85 14.08 -10.83 15.15
CA THR A 85 14.44 -10.42 16.51
C THR A 85 15.95 -10.58 16.65
N ASN A 86 16.69 -9.47 16.66
CA ASN A 86 18.08 -9.51 17.05
C ASN A 86 18.10 -9.72 18.58
N GLU A 87 18.16 -10.98 19.02
CA GLU A 87 18.55 -11.28 20.41
C GLU A 87 19.98 -10.75 20.62
N PRO A 88 20.24 -9.90 21.63
CA PRO A 88 21.60 -9.58 22.01
C PRO A 88 22.27 -10.87 22.53
N GLN A 89 23.35 -11.30 21.86
CA GLN A 89 24.25 -12.36 22.34
C GLN A 89 25.03 -11.91 23.58
#